data_AF-A0AB36WQC6-F1
#
_entry.id   AF-A0AB36WQC6-F1
#
_cell.length_a   1.000
_cell.length_b   1.000
_cell.length_c   1.000
_cell.angle_alpha   90.00
_cell.angle_beta   90.00
_cell.angle_gamma   90.00
#
_symmetry.space_group_name_H-M   'P 1'
#
loop_
_entity.id
_entity.type
_entity.pdbx_description
1 polymer ?
#
loop_
_entity_poly.entity_id
_entity_poly.type
_entity_poly.pdbx_seq_one_letter_code
_entity_poly.pdbx_strand_id
1 'polypeptide(L)'
;MAPHAQHNANHFAKSSEHPADYNKDEYQPPTHGFDFASQHYTSSAQQPLRVHVERVVRQYFAMLGDEMPTDLYELILKQVEEPLLSVVLEKTRGNQTKCAQILGLNRGTLRKKMKTYDLM
;
A
#
# COMPACT_ATOMS: atom_id res chain seq x y z
N MET A 1 28.50 -31.84 13.31
CA MET A 1 27.71 -32.75 14.15
C MET A 1 27.04 -31.90 15.22
N ALA A 2 25.76 -31.58 15.03
CA ALA A 2 24.95 -30.88 16.04
C ALA A 2 24.50 -31.87 17.13
N PRO A 3 24.20 -31.38 18.34
CA PRO A 3 22.88 -31.66 18.92
C PRO A 3 22.26 -30.36 19.48
N HIS A 4 21.06 -29.99 19.03
CA HIS A 4 19.75 -30.37 19.58
C HIS A 4 19.41 -29.68 20.92
N ALA A 5 18.45 -28.76 20.79
CA ALA A 5 17.72 -28.05 21.83
C ALA A 5 16.75 -28.95 22.61
N GLN A 6 16.45 -28.58 23.86
CA GLN A 6 15.15 -28.82 24.55
C GLN A 6 14.90 -27.65 25.54
N HIS A 7 13.94 -26.75 25.24
CA HIS A 7 12.63 -26.58 25.88
C HIS A 7 12.62 -26.49 27.43
N ASN A 8 12.08 -25.40 28.01
CA ASN A 8 10.76 -25.42 28.66
C ASN A 8 10.27 -24.01 29.12
N ALA A 9 8.96 -23.85 29.06
CA ALA A 9 8.10 -22.73 29.42
C ALA A 9 7.97 -22.49 30.94
N ASN A 10 7.80 -21.21 31.30
CA ASN A 10 6.85 -20.65 32.27
C ASN A 10 7.43 -19.42 32.98
N HIS A 11 6.98 -18.22 32.59
CA HIS A 11 6.65 -17.22 33.60
C HIS A 11 5.61 -16.22 33.05
N PHE A 12 4.36 -16.65 33.05
CA PHE A 12 3.21 -15.74 33.02
C PHE A 12 3.19 -14.98 34.35
N ALA A 13 3.86 -13.84 34.42
CA ALA A 13 3.66 -12.88 35.50
C ALA A 13 2.68 -11.81 35.02
N LYS A 14 1.47 -11.85 35.59
CA LYS A 14 0.53 -10.73 35.61
C LYS A 14 1.26 -9.49 36.13
N SER A 15 1.32 -8.44 35.33
CA SER A 15 1.51 -7.08 35.82
C SER A 15 0.34 -6.26 35.31
N SER A 16 -0.56 -6.01 36.24
CA SER A 16 -1.71 -5.13 36.16
C SER A 16 -1.25 -3.69 35.96
N GLU A 17 -1.41 -3.15 34.76
CA GLU A 17 -1.36 -1.71 34.54
C GLU A 17 -2.79 -1.20 34.40
N HIS A 18 -3.21 -0.45 35.42
CA HIS A 18 -4.47 0.28 35.43
C HIS A 18 -4.37 1.47 34.45
N PRO A 19 -5.43 1.82 33.73
CA PRO A 19 -5.38 2.79 32.64
C PRO A 19 -5.72 4.19 33.17
N ALA A 20 -4.73 4.96 33.65
CA ALA A 20 -4.99 6.34 34.08
C ALA A 20 -3.84 7.35 34.00
N ASP A 21 -2.64 6.99 33.53
CA ASP A 21 -1.51 7.94 33.45
C ASP A 21 -1.08 8.25 32.01
N TYR A 22 -2.04 8.47 31.12
CA TYR A 22 -1.74 9.07 29.82
C TYR A 22 -1.52 10.58 30.01
N ASN A 23 -0.28 10.97 30.25
CA ASN A 23 0.11 12.37 30.30
C ASN A 23 0.15 12.94 28.87
N LYS A 24 -0.83 13.78 28.54
CA LYS A 24 -1.10 14.27 27.17
C LYS A 24 0.02 15.14 26.60
N ASP A 25 0.95 15.59 27.45
CA ASP A 25 1.98 16.56 27.13
C ASP A 25 3.35 15.93 26.81
N GLU A 26 3.50 14.60 26.92
CA GLU A 26 4.79 13.90 26.71
C GLU A 26 4.78 12.93 25.52
N TYR A 27 3.78 13.01 24.62
CA TYR A 27 3.84 12.31 23.33
C TYR A 27 4.80 13.03 22.39
N GLN A 28 6.06 12.59 22.36
CA GLN A 28 7.03 13.00 21.35
C GLN A 28 7.06 11.96 20.22
N PRO A 29 6.57 12.29 19.02
CA PRO A 29 6.68 11.40 17.87
C PRO A 29 8.16 11.21 17.47
N PRO A 30 8.55 10.02 16.97
CA PRO A 30 9.93 9.76 16.57
C PRO A 30 10.37 10.73 15.47
N THR A 31 11.45 11.45 15.74
CA THR A 31 12.11 12.43 14.84
C THR A 31 12.87 11.72 13.71
N HIS A 32 12.14 11.03 12.84
CA HIS A 32 12.63 10.63 11.53
C HIS A 32 11.77 11.32 10.46
N GLY A 33 12.15 12.56 10.16
CA GLY A 33 11.97 13.23 8.88
C GLY A 33 10.63 13.05 8.17
N PHE A 34 9.52 13.41 8.82
CA PHE A 34 8.29 13.77 8.11
C PHE A 34 7.86 15.14 8.60
N ASP A 35 8.33 16.18 7.92
CA ASP A 35 7.87 17.56 8.12
C ASP A 35 6.38 17.65 7.77
N PHE A 36 5.53 17.59 8.79
CA PHE A 36 4.08 17.87 8.68
C PHE A 36 3.76 19.37 8.60
N ALA A 37 4.76 20.24 8.78
CA ALA A 37 4.60 21.69 8.86
C ALA A 37 5.11 22.38 7.59
N SER A 38 4.55 22.04 6.42
CA SER A 38 4.59 22.86 5.19
C SER A 38 3.72 22.20 4.13
N GLN A 39 2.39 22.32 4.27
CA GLN A 39 1.49 22.07 3.14
C GLN A 39 1.70 23.18 2.10
N HIS A 40 2.78 23.06 1.33
CA HIS A 40 2.80 23.63 -0.01
C HIS A 40 1.69 22.93 -0.79
N TYR A 41 0.56 23.62 -0.93
CA TYR A 41 -0.43 23.33 -1.96
C TYR A 41 0.26 23.54 -3.32
N THR A 42 1.06 22.58 -3.76
CA THR A 42 1.30 22.45 -5.18
C THR A 42 -0.08 22.22 -5.81
N SER A 43 -0.39 22.95 -6.89
CA SER A 43 -1.60 22.74 -7.67
C SER A 43 -1.83 21.23 -7.85
N SER A 44 -3.06 20.73 -7.74
CA SER A 44 -3.38 19.29 -7.68
C SER A 44 -2.64 18.45 -8.74
N ALA A 45 -2.35 19.04 -9.90
CA ALA A 45 -1.56 18.47 -10.99
C ALA A 45 -0.11 18.06 -10.64
N GLN A 46 0.45 18.52 -9.52
CA GLN A 46 1.86 18.30 -9.13
C GLN A 46 2.00 17.48 -7.84
N GLN A 47 0.91 16.92 -7.31
CA GLN A 47 0.99 16.05 -6.13
C GLN A 47 1.42 14.63 -6.54
N PRO A 48 2.26 13.94 -5.73
CA PRO A 48 2.63 12.55 -5.99
C PRO A 48 1.43 11.60 -6.06
N LEU A 49 1.55 10.50 -6.81
CA LEU A 49 0.49 9.48 -6.91
C LEU A 49 0.06 8.93 -5.53
N ARG A 50 1.02 8.71 -4.61
CA ARG A 50 0.73 8.24 -3.25
C ARG A 50 -0.27 9.14 -2.50
N VAL A 51 -0.18 10.46 -2.70
CA VAL A 51 -1.06 11.44 -2.05
C VAL A 51 -2.47 11.34 -2.63
N HIS A 52 -2.57 11.12 -3.94
CA HIS A 52 -3.86 10.90 -4.61
C HIS A 52 -4.53 9.60 -4.15
N VAL A 53 -3.78 8.51 -4.07
CA VAL A 53 -4.29 7.21 -3.60
C VAL A 53 -4.77 7.32 -2.15
N GLU A 54 -3.98 7.92 -1.26
CA GLU A 54 -4.39 8.14 0.12
C GLU A 54 -5.70 8.95 0.22
N ARG A 55 -5.78 10.06 -0.52
CA ARG A 55 -6.98 10.90 -0.56
C ARG A 55 -8.21 10.13 -1.02
N VAL A 56 -8.10 9.37 -2.10
CA VAL A 56 -9.22 8.60 -2.66
C VAL A 56 -9.68 7.50 -1.69
N VAL A 57 -8.75 6.78 -1.06
CA VAL A 57 -9.10 5.72 -0.09
C VAL A 57 -9.78 6.32 1.14
N ARG A 58 -9.30 7.45 1.66
CA ARG A 58 -9.96 8.16 2.78
C ARG A 58 -11.36 8.62 2.41
N GLN A 59 -11.54 9.16 1.21
CA GLN A 59 -12.85 9.56 0.70
C GLN A 59 -13.79 8.36 0.56
N TYR A 60 -13.29 7.22 0.09
CA TYR A 60 -14.06 5.99 -0.03
C TYR A 60 -14.59 5.51 1.32
N PHE A 61 -13.75 5.47 2.36
CA PHE A 61 -14.20 5.14 3.73
C PHE A 61 -15.21 6.16 4.28
N ALA A 62 -15.04 7.45 4.01
CA ALA A 62 -16.00 8.46 4.45
C ALA A 62 -17.38 8.30 3.79
N MET A 63 -17.44 7.73 2.57
CA MET A 63 -18.69 7.44 1.87
C MET A 63 -19.38 6.15 2.36
N LEU A 64 -18.60 5.19 2.85
CA LEU A 64 -19.12 3.92 3.39
C LEU A 64 -19.77 4.06 4.77
N GLY A 65 -19.44 5.12 5.53
CA GLY A 65 -19.94 5.29 6.89
C GLY A 65 -19.41 4.18 7.82
N ASP A 66 -20.33 3.38 8.38
CA ASP A 66 -20.00 2.28 9.30
C ASP A 66 -19.78 0.92 8.58
N GLU A 67 -19.97 0.86 7.26
CA GLU A 67 -19.76 -0.37 6.50
C GLU A 67 -18.28 -0.63 6.21
N MET A 68 -17.85 -1.87 6.43
CA MET A 68 -16.48 -2.29 6.12
C MET A 68 -16.40 -2.93 4.74
N PRO A 69 -15.58 -2.41 3.82
CA PRO A 69 -15.45 -2.97 2.48
C PRO A 69 -14.64 -4.28 2.52
N THR A 70 -15.05 -5.25 1.71
CA THR A 70 -14.28 -6.47 1.44
C THR A 70 -13.42 -6.29 0.20
N ASP A 71 -12.27 -6.97 0.13
CA ASP A 71 -11.39 -7.01 -1.05
C ASP A 71 -10.89 -5.64 -1.56
N LEU A 72 -10.80 -4.64 -0.66
CA LEU A 72 -10.35 -3.28 -1.00
C LEU A 72 -8.97 -3.28 -1.67
N TYR A 73 -8.07 -4.18 -1.26
CA TYR A 73 -6.76 -4.31 -1.89
C TYR A 73 -6.87 -4.63 -3.39
N GLU A 74 -7.66 -5.64 -3.75
CA GLU A 74 -7.88 -6.02 -5.15
C GLU A 74 -8.61 -4.91 -5.91
N LEU A 75 -9.59 -4.25 -5.27
CA LEU A 75 -10.28 -3.11 -5.87
C LEU A 75 -9.29 -2.00 -6.28
N ILE A 76 -8.45 -1.56 -5.35
CA ILE A 76 -7.47 -0.49 -5.61
C ILE A 76 -6.38 -0.97 -6.58
N LEU A 77 -5.91 -2.22 -6.45
CA LEU A 77 -4.88 -2.76 -7.32
C LEU A 77 -5.34 -2.75 -8.79
N LYS A 78 -6.58 -3.13 -9.08
CA LYS A 78 -7.15 -3.07 -10.43
C LYS A 78 -7.17 -1.64 -10.98
N GLN A 79 -7.58 -0.66 -10.17
CA GLN A 79 -7.64 0.76 -10.57
C GLN A 79 -6.26 1.33 -10.91
N VAL A 80 -5.18 0.75 -10.40
CA VAL A 80 -3.81 1.20 -10.68
C VAL A 80 -3.16 0.39 -11.79
N GLU A 81 -3.32 -0.94 -11.77
CA GLU A 81 -2.65 -1.83 -12.71
C GLU A 81 -3.18 -1.72 -14.13
N GLU A 82 -4.50 -1.65 -14.31
CA GLU A 82 -5.12 -1.56 -15.64
C GLU A 82 -4.62 -0.33 -16.44
N PRO A 83 -4.70 0.91 -15.92
CA PRO A 83 -4.20 2.07 -16.66
C PRO A 83 -2.68 2.04 -16.85
N LEU A 84 -1.92 1.52 -15.88
CA LEU A 84 -0.48 1.35 -16.01
C LEU A 84 -0.14 0.43 -17.20
N LEU A 85 -0.81 -0.73 -17.28
CA LEU A 85 -0.62 -1.69 -18.35
C LEU A 85 -1.04 -1.13 -19.71
N SER A 86 -2.19 -0.48 -19.77
CA SER A 86 -2.76 0.11 -20.99
C SER A 86 -1.81 1.17 -21.58
N VAL A 87 -1.37 2.14 -20.77
CA VAL A 87 -0.49 3.23 -21.22
C VAL A 87 0.86 2.70 -21.70
N VAL A 88 1.45 1.73 -21.00
CA VAL A 88 2.74 1.17 -21.43
C VAL A 88 2.59 0.32 -22.68
N LEU A 89 1.50 -0.43 -22.82
CA LEU A 89 1.22 -1.21 -24.03
C LEU A 89 1.01 -0.30 -25.25
N GLU A 90 0.29 0.81 -25.10
CA GLU A 90 0.15 1.84 -26.12
C GLU A 90 1.52 2.41 -26.48
N LYS A 91 2.32 2.80 -25.47
CA LYS A 91 3.67 3.35 -25.67
C LYS A 91 4.58 2.39 -26.43
N THR A 92 4.42 1.08 -26.23
CA THR A 92 5.18 0.05 -26.96
C THR A 92 4.51 -0.42 -28.24
N ARG A 93 3.41 0.21 -28.66
CA ARG A 93 2.62 -0.13 -29.87
C ARG A 93 2.21 -1.60 -29.90
N GLY A 94 1.74 -2.12 -28.76
CA GLY A 94 1.34 -3.52 -28.61
C GLY A 94 2.49 -4.50 -28.42
N ASN A 95 3.76 -4.05 -28.40
CA ASN A 95 4.89 -4.95 -28.19
C ASN A 95 4.98 -5.39 -26.72
N GLN A 96 4.44 -6.57 -26.43
CA GLN A 96 4.38 -7.15 -25.09
C GLN A 96 5.77 -7.44 -24.49
N THR A 97 6.76 -7.80 -25.30
CA THR A 97 8.12 -8.05 -24.78
C THR A 97 8.75 -6.76 -24.27
N LYS A 98 8.62 -5.66 -25.02
CA LYS A 98 9.08 -4.33 -24.57
C LYS A 98 8.27 -3.82 -23.38
N CYS A 99 6.95 -4.04 -23.37
CA CYS A 99 6.09 -3.66 -22.25
C CYS A 99 6.54 -4.37 -20.95
N ALA A 100 6.80 -5.68 -21.02
CA ALA A 100 7.30 -6.47 -19.90
C ALA A 100 8.65 -5.97 -19.39
N GLN A 101 9.56 -5.58 -20.30
CA GLN A 101 10.85 -5.00 -19.95
C GLN A 101 10.70 -3.64 -19.24
N ILE A 102 9.85 -2.75 -19.75
CA ILE A 102 9.59 -1.43 -19.14
C ILE A 102 8.99 -1.58 -17.74
N LEU A 103 8.04 -2.50 -17.57
CA LEU A 103 7.37 -2.76 -16.30
C LEU A 103 8.20 -3.64 -15.35
N GLY A 104 9.33 -4.19 -15.79
CA GLY A 104 10.13 -5.12 -14.98
C GLY A 104 9.42 -6.44 -14.67
N LEU A 105 8.48 -6.86 -15.51
CA LEU A 105 7.68 -8.07 -15.32
C LEU A 105 8.21 -9.23 -16.14
N ASN A 106 8.08 -10.45 -15.62
CA ASN A 106 8.19 -11.63 -16.46
C ASN A 106 7.08 -11.62 -17.53
N ARG A 107 7.39 -12.02 -18.77
CA ARG A 107 6.41 -12.06 -19.88
C ARG A 107 5.15 -12.87 -19.57
N GLY A 108 5.29 -14.00 -18.87
CA GLY A 108 4.17 -14.83 -18.45
C GLY A 108 3.24 -14.10 -17.48
N THR A 109 3.82 -13.35 -16.53
CA THR A 109 3.08 -12.50 -15.59
C THR A 109 2.37 -11.36 -16.31
N LEU A 110 3.07 -10.64 -17.21
CA LEU A 110 2.45 -9.58 -18.01
C LEU A 110 1.23 -10.12 -18.77
N ARG A 111 1.40 -11.25 -19.47
CA ARG A 111 0.31 -11.84 -20.27
C ARG A 111 -0.89 -12.24 -19.42
N LYS A 112 -0.68 -12.80 -18.22
CA LYS A 112 -1.77 -13.10 -17.29
C LYS A 112 -2.52 -11.82 -16.89
N LYS A 113 -1.79 -10.78 -16.51
CA LYS A 113 -2.39 -9.49 -16.14
C LYS A 113 -3.14 -8.84 -17.30
N MET A 114 -2.58 -8.81 -18.51
CA MET A 114 -3.26 -8.27 -19.69
C MET A 114 -4.58 -8.99 -20.00
N LYS A 115 -4.64 -10.32 -19.79
CA LYS A 115 -5.90 -11.07 -19.90
C LYS A 115 -6.91 -10.73 -18.81
N THR A 116 -6.46 -10.46 -17.59
CA THR A 116 -7.35 -10.07 -16.48
C THR A 116 -8.07 -8.75 -16.75
N TYR A 117 -7.46 -7.87 -17.55
CA TYR A 117 -7.98 -6.54 -17.87
C TYR A 117 -8.45 -6.40 -19.33
N ASP A 118 -8.64 -7.52 -20.04
CA ASP A 118 -9.11 -7.53 -21.43
C ASP A 118 -8.29 -6.67 -22.43
N LEU A 119 -6.97 -6.60 -22.21
CA LEU A 119 -6.01 -5.87 -23.06
C LEU A 119 -5.33 -6.77 -24.12
N MET A 120 -5.80 -8.02 -24.29
CA MET A 120 -5.25 -9.02 -25.22
C MET A 120 -6.35 -9.96 -25.72
#